data_AF-A0A1G6ZS41-F1
#
_entry.id   AF-A0A1G6ZS41-F1
#
_cell.length_a   1.000
_cell.length_b   1.000
_cell.length_c   1.000
_cell.angle_alpha   90.00
_cell.angle_beta   90.00
_cell.angle_gamma   90.00
#
_symmetry.space_group_name_H-M   'P 1'
#
loop_
_entity.id
_entity.type
_entity.pdbx_description
1 polymer ?
#
loop_
_entity_poly.entity_id
_entity_poly.type
_entity_poly.pdbx_seq_one_letter_code
_entity_poly.pdbx_strand_id
1 'polypeptide(L)'
;MFTSKNLLSMATSGLRLEHVAVLSFLSEHAEEGEGLQPTCCLPLWDIANQLSLSIDQVKRAMRALTAAGAIARRQAVKIKGEAALTVLTERAVAWLQGRAGRATLPGHLPRALRDLLTFCSPEFVGHVAQAWDRYELLPEAATPPSGLTESDYASIRRALAERIAERAELLAEATAAQAADDALAEEGKVQIRCADGYVVVDRAPFAAQKGALAAVDLRFVRDVLHRVAERAPGLVTVDAVPKLVAEVAYSRVIGYVSRHDAERAQRALVATMARGTWSRPKGIKPGFYAASTAAVRISTGVRETLH
;
A
#
# COMPACT_ATOMS: atom_id res chain seq x y z
N MET A 1 7.11 -27.71 12.71
CA MET A 1 7.34 -29.17 12.89
C MET A 1 8.76 -29.48 12.41
N PHE A 2 9.62 -30.05 13.26
CA PHE A 2 11.03 -30.32 12.90
C PHE A 2 11.15 -31.50 11.94
N THR A 3 11.98 -31.38 10.91
CA THR A 3 12.30 -32.51 10.04
C THR A 3 13.29 -33.46 10.74
N SER A 4 13.31 -34.73 10.32
CA SER A 4 14.29 -35.72 10.81
C SER A 4 15.75 -35.26 10.60
N LYS A 5 16.01 -34.46 9.56
CA LYS A 5 17.32 -33.85 9.27
C LYS A 5 17.69 -32.74 10.27
N ASN A 6 16.73 -31.94 10.73
CA ASN A 6 16.97 -30.88 11.73
C ASN A 6 17.34 -31.49 13.08
N LEU A 7 16.61 -32.55 13.48
CA LEU A 7 16.90 -33.29 14.71
C LEU A 7 18.28 -33.95 14.66
N LEU A 8 18.71 -34.45 13.50
CA LEU A 8 20.04 -35.06 13.34
C LEU A 8 21.19 -34.03 13.47
N SER A 9 21.06 -32.85 12.86
CA SER A 9 22.05 -31.76 12.95
C SER A 9 22.19 -31.20 14.38
N MET A 10 21.06 -31.06 15.09
CA MET A 10 21.05 -30.67 16.49
C MET A 10 21.63 -31.76 17.40
N ALA A 11 21.32 -33.03 17.14
CA ALA A 11 21.88 -34.17 17.86
C ALA A 11 23.41 -34.28 17.67
N THR A 12 23.93 -34.04 16.47
CA THR A 12 25.39 -33.98 16.23
C THR A 12 26.08 -32.82 16.95
N SER A 13 25.32 -31.79 17.35
CA SER A 13 25.82 -30.68 18.17
C SER A 13 25.65 -30.93 19.68
N GLY A 14 25.28 -32.15 20.09
CA GLY A 14 25.08 -32.54 21.49
C GLY A 14 23.81 -31.98 22.13
N LEU A 15 22.86 -31.46 21.34
CA LEU A 15 21.63 -30.89 21.85
C LEU A 15 20.57 -31.97 22.11
N ARG A 16 19.91 -31.87 23.27
CA ARG A 16 18.81 -32.75 23.69
C ARG A 16 17.47 -32.15 23.28
N LEU A 17 16.41 -32.96 23.32
CA LEU A 17 15.04 -32.52 22.97
C LEU A 17 14.59 -31.29 23.78
N GLU A 18 14.95 -31.23 25.06
CA GLU A 18 14.70 -30.08 25.95
C GLU A 18 15.38 -28.79 25.46
N HIS A 19 16.54 -28.88 24.82
CA HIS A 19 17.22 -27.71 24.23
C HIS A 19 16.50 -27.24 22.97
N VAL A 20 16.00 -28.18 22.16
CA VAL A 20 15.23 -27.87 20.95
C VAL A 20 13.92 -27.20 21.32
N ALA A 21 13.21 -27.70 22.32
CA ALA A 21 11.96 -27.11 22.81
C ALA A 21 12.18 -25.66 23.27
N VAL A 22 13.22 -25.41 24.07
CA VAL A 22 13.58 -24.05 24.51
C VAL A 22 13.96 -23.16 23.33
N LEU A 23 14.76 -23.65 22.37
CA LEU A 23 15.15 -22.86 21.21
C LEU A 23 13.97 -22.50 20.30
N SER A 24 13.03 -23.43 20.13
CA SER A 24 11.79 -23.22 19.34
C SER A 24 10.93 -22.14 19.98
N PHE A 25 10.71 -22.26 21.29
CA PHE A 25 9.94 -21.31 22.05
C PHE A 25 10.52 -19.90 21.99
N LEU A 26 11.84 -19.77 22.13
CA LEU A 26 12.52 -18.47 22.00
C LEU A 26 12.35 -17.87 20.60
N SER A 27 12.33 -18.70 19.55
CA SER A 27 12.12 -18.24 18.16
C SER A 27 10.70 -17.78 17.90
N GLU A 28 9.70 -18.42 18.49
CA GLU A 28 8.30 -18.01 18.35
C GLU A 28 8.02 -16.67 19.03
N HIS A 29 8.80 -16.32 20.04
CA HIS A 29 8.66 -15.10 20.83
C HIS A 29 9.77 -14.07 20.52
N ALA A 30 10.53 -14.27 19.45
CA ALA A 30 11.55 -13.31 19.03
C ALA A 30 10.93 -12.25 18.12
N GLU A 31 11.23 -10.99 18.39
CA GLU A 31 10.88 -9.86 17.55
C GLU A 31 12.01 -9.62 16.54
N GLU A 32 11.65 -9.54 15.25
CA GLU A 32 12.56 -9.15 14.17
C GLU A 32 12.53 -7.62 14.03
N GLY A 33 13.63 -6.96 14.42
CA GLY A 33 13.85 -5.54 14.11
C GLY A 33 14.42 -5.37 12.70
N GLU A 34 14.22 -4.20 12.08
CA GLU A 34 14.74 -3.88 10.74
C GLU A 34 16.26 -4.15 10.66
N GLY A 35 16.65 -5.25 10.00
CA GLY A 35 18.05 -5.64 9.80
C GLY A 35 18.80 -6.15 11.03
N LEU A 36 18.11 -6.46 12.14
CA LEU A 36 18.73 -6.97 13.37
C LEU A 36 18.44 -8.45 13.59
N GLN A 37 19.36 -9.15 14.29
CA GLN A 37 19.14 -10.53 14.69
C GLN A 37 17.90 -10.65 15.59
N PRO A 38 17.07 -11.70 15.45
CA PRO A 38 15.85 -11.83 16.25
C PRO A 38 16.16 -11.83 17.74
N THR A 39 15.42 -11.02 18.50
CA THR A 39 15.64 -10.89 19.95
C THR A 39 14.37 -11.16 20.75
N CYS A 40 14.52 -11.76 21.93
CA CYS A 40 13.42 -11.96 22.86
C CYS A 40 13.81 -11.55 24.29
N CYS A 41 12.87 -10.93 25.00
CA CYS A 41 13.03 -10.45 26.37
C CYS A 41 12.12 -11.24 27.31
N LEU A 42 12.52 -12.47 27.65
CA LEU A 42 11.73 -13.37 28.49
C LEU A 42 12.46 -13.75 29.79
N PRO A 43 11.77 -13.76 30.94
CA PRO A 43 12.30 -14.31 32.17
C PRO A 43 12.25 -15.85 32.13
N LEU A 44 13.13 -16.50 32.90
CA LEU A 44 13.26 -17.97 32.87
C LEU A 44 12.02 -18.72 33.36
N TRP A 45 11.25 -18.10 34.26
CA TRP A 45 10.05 -18.73 34.82
C TRP A 45 8.90 -18.79 33.79
N ASP A 46 8.80 -17.81 32.89
CA ASP A 46 7.83 -17.83 31.78
C ASP A 46 8.12 -18.99 30.81
N ILE A 47 9.40 -19.13 30.42
CA ILE A 47 9.83 -20.23 29.55
C ILE A 47 9.56 -21.59 30.23
N ALA A 48 9.85 -21.70 31.52
CA ALA A 48 9.63 -22.92 32.30
C ALA A 48 8.15 -23.31 32.36
N ASN A 49 7.27 -22.33 32.62
CA ASN A 49 5.83 -22.53 32.72
C ASN A 49 5.23 -22.98 31.38
N GLN A 50 5.56 -22.27 30.29
CA GLN A 50 5.01 -22.56 28.96
C GLN A 50 5.46 -23.92 28.41
N LEU A 51 6.69 -24.34 28.73
CA LEU A 51 7.23 -25.62 28.26
C LEU A 51 7.02 -26.78 29.25
N SER A 52 6.36 -26.55 30.39
CA SER A 52 6.23 -27.54 31.47
C SER A 52 7.58 -28.14 31.91
N LEU A 53 8.62 -27.30 31.94
CA LEU A 53 9.96 -27.66 32.38
C LEU A 53 10.27 -27.03 33.74
N SER A 54 11.12 -27.65 34.55
CA SER A 54 11.64 -26.98 35.74
C SER A 54 12.57 -25.82 35.36
N ILE A 55 12.65 -24.80 36.21
CA ILE A 55 13.54 -23.64 36.00
C ILE A 55 15.01 -24.08 35.82
N ASP A 56 15.44 -25.14 36.50
CA ASP A 56 16.81 -25.65 36.37
C ASP A 56 17.04 -26.42 35.06
N GLN A 57 16.02 -27.08 34.50
CA GLN A 57 16.08 -27.62 33.15
C GLN A 57 16.23 -26.51 32.11
N VAL A 58 15.43 -25.44 32.22
CA VAL A 58 15.55 -24.28 31.33
C VAL A 58 16.93 -23.63 31.45
N LYS A 59 17.46 -23.44 32.66
CA LYS A 59 18.83 -22.91 32.84
C LYS A 59 19.90 -23.78 32.18
N ARG A 60 19.80 -25.11 32.32
CA ARG A 60 20.73 -26.04 31.67
C ARG A 60 20.62 -25.97 30.14
N ALA A 61 19.39 -25.91 29.62
CA ALA A 61 19.14 -25.76 28.19
C ALA A 61 19.71 -24.46 27.63
N MET A 62 19.47 -23.33 28.31
CA MET A 62 20.02 -22.04 27.92
C MET A 62 21.55 -22.05 27.90
N ARG A 63 22.21 -22.64 28.91
CA ARG A 63 23.67 -22.78 28.93
C ARG A 63 24.19 -23.63 27.78
N ALA A 64 23.52 -24.74 27.48
CA ALA A 64 23.88 -25.60 26.36
C ALA A 64 23.71 -24.88 25.01
N LEU A 65 22.62 -24.14 24.81
CA LEU A 65 22.39 -23.35 23.60
C LEU A 65 23.41 -22.21 23.44
N THR A 66 23.80 -21.56 24.53
CA THR A 66 24.88 -20.55 24.51
C THR A 66 26.23 -21.19 24.17
N ALA A 67 26.58 -22.31 24.80
CA ALA A 67 27.82 -23.04 24.52
C ALA A 67 27.89 -23.54 23.07
N ALA A 68 26.73 -23.91 22.51
CA ALA A 68 26.60 -24.35 21.13
C ALA A 68 26.56 -23.17 20.12
N GLY A 69 26.61 -21.93 20.60
CA GLY A 69 26.62 -20.72 19.77
C GLY A 69 25.27 -20.40 19.12
N ALA A 70 24.17 -21.00 19.59
CA ALA A 70 22.82 -20.73 19.08
C ALA A 70 22.24 -19.42 19.62
N ILE A 71 22.57 -19.07 20.87
CA ILE A 71 22.00 -17.88 21.50
C ILE A 71 23.09 -17.08 22.22
N ALA A 72 22.93 -15.76 22.22
CA ALA A 72 23.67 -14.86 23.08
C ALA A 72 22.70 -14.20 24.06
N ARG A 73 23.09 -14.10 25.35
CA ARG A 73 22.19 -13.56 26.38
C ARG A 73 22.87 -12.44 27.14
N ARG A 74 22.18 -11.31 27.27
CA ARG A 74 22.62 -10.14 28.04
C ARG A 74 21.54 -9.75 29.03
N GLN A 75 21.93 -9.61 30.29
CA GLN A 75 21.06 -9.08 31.34
C GLN A 75 21.63 -7.72 31.75
N ALA A 76 20.79 -6.68 31.75
CA ALA A 76 21.22 -5.33 32.10
C ALA A 76 21.62 -5.24 33.58
N VAL A 77 20.85 -5.87 34.47
CA VAL A 77 21.16 -5.97 35.89
C VAL A 77 21.00 -7.43 36.35
N LYS A 78 21.91 -7.95 37.18
CA LYS A 78 21.84 -9.36 37.66
C LYS A 78 20.87 -9.51 38.84
N ILE A 79 19.60 -9.17 38.66
CA ILE A 79 18.55 -9.32 39.68
C ILE A 79 17.76 -10.63 39.43
N LYS A 80 17.36 -11.31 40.51
CA LYS A 80 16.54 -12.53 40.46
C LYS A 80 15.15 -12.19 39.90
N GLY A 81 14.78 -12.78 38.76
CA GLY A 81 13.46 -12.64 38.15
C GLY A 81 13.37 -11.65 36.99
N GLU A 82 14.42 -10.86 36.74
CA GLU A 82 14.45 -9.92 35.63
C GLU A 82 14.59 -10.64 34.28
N ALA A 83 13.90 -10.12 33.26
CA ALA A 83 13.99 -10.60 31.90
C ALA A 83 15.38 -10.28 31.33
N ALA A 84 15.94 -11.23 30.58
CA ALA A 84 17.22 -11.00 29.90
C ALA A 84 17.00 -11.02 28.41
N LEU A 85 17.63 -10.07 27.72
CA LEU A 85 17.64 -10.00 26.27
C LEU A 85 18.41 -11.21 25.73
N THR A 86 17.72 -12.03 24.96
CA THR A 86 18.28 -13.21 24.31
C THR A 86 18.25 -12.97 22.81
N VAL A 87 19.41 -13.00 22.19
CA VAL A 87 19.59 -12.86 20.74
C VAL A 87 19.74 -14.24 20.13
N LEU A 88 18.95 -14.54 19.10
CA LEU A 88 19.10 -15.75 18.31
C LEU A 88 20.15 -15.52 17.23
N THR A 89 21.22 -16.32 17.25
CA THR A 89 22.28 -16.19 16.26
C THR A 89 21.84 -16.79 14.92
N GLU A 90 22.55 -16.45 13.85
CA GLU A 90 22.36 -17.08 12.53
C GLU A 90 22.44 -18.62 12.60
N ARG A 91 23.19 -19.16 13.55
CA ARG A 91 23.31 -20.60 13.77
C ARG A 91 22.04 -21.20 14.36
N ALA A 92 21.40 -20.54 15.32
CA ALA A 92 20.09 -20.95 15.83
C ALA A 92 19.03 -20.92 14.72
N VAL A 93 19.03 -19.85 13.94
CA VAL A 93 18.15 -19.69 12.78
C VAL A 93 18.37 -20.82 11.79
N ALA A 94 19.63 -21.11 11.43
CA ALA A 94 19.98 -22.20 10.53
C ALA A 94 19.61 -23.60 11.07
N TRP A 95 19.63 -23.80 12.40
CA TRP A 95 19.19 -25.05 13.02
C TRP A 95 17.68 -25.23 13.01
N LEU A 96 16.95 -24.18 13.36
CA LEU A 96 15.48 -24.19 13.29
C LEU A 96 14.98 -24.37 11.86
N GLN A 97 15.72 -23.83 10.89
CA GLN A 97 15.34 -23.78 9.48
C GLN A 97 15.96 -24.90 8.61
N GLY A 98 16.91 -25.70 9.12
CA GLY A 98 17.48 -26.84 8.38
C GLY A 98 18.55 -26.50 7.32
N ARG A 99 19.55 -25.70 7.71
CA ARG A 99 20.75 -25.24 6.94
C ARG A 99 20.48 -24.37 5.70
N ALA A 100 20.97 -23.13 5.82
CA ALA A 100 21.47 -22.22 4.77
C ALA A 100 20.51 -21.83 3.65
N GLY A 101 20.10 -20.55 3.68
CA GLY A 101 19.59 -19.85 2.49
C GLY A 101 18.08 -19.65 2.45
N ARG A 102 17.51 -18.91 3.42
CA ARG A 102 16.25 -18.24 3.15
C ARG A 102 16.55 -16.95 2.39
N ALA A 103 15.89 -16.72 1.26
CA ALA A 103 15.88 -15.39 0.65
C ALA A 103 15.30 -14.41 1.66
N THR A 104 15.84 -13.19 1.67
CA THR A 104 15.12 -12.04 2.22
C THR A 104 13.78 -11.95 1.50
N LEU A 105 12.69 -12.25 2.21
CA LEU A 105 11.35 -12.20 1.63
C LEU A 105 10.99 -10.73 1.36
N PRO A 106 10.64 -10.34 0.13
CA PRO A 106 10.34 -8.96 -0.19
C PRO A 106 9.13 -8.46 0.60
N GLY A 107 9.26 -7.28 1.23
CA GLY A 107 8.21 -6.69 2.07
C GLY A 107 6.93 -6.29 1.32
N HIS A 108 7.00 -6.11 0.00
CA HIS A 108 5.87 -5.75 -0.85
C HIS A 108 4.94 -6.93 -1.19
N LEU A 109 5.36 -8.17 -0.89
CA LEU A 109 4.53 -9.34 -1.10
C LEU A 109 3.47 -9.46 0.02
N PRO A 110 2.21 -9.83 -0.32
CA PRO A 110 1.20 -10.11 0.68
C PRO A 110 1.67 -11.18 1.66
N ARG A 111 1.20 -11.08 2.91
CA ARG A 111 1.56 -12.02 3.97
C ARG A 111 1.29 -13.48 3.58
N ALA A 112 0.13 -13.76 2.98
CA ALA A 112 -0.23 -15.11 2.54
C ALA A 112 0.78 -15.71 1.54
N LEU A 113 1.31 -14.90 0.61
CA LEU A 113 2.36 -15.34 -0.31
C LEU A 113 3.71 -15.52 0.38
N ARG A 114 4.07 -14.60 1.29
CA ARG A 114 5.30 -14.73 2.08
C ARG A 114 5.33 -16.00 2.91
N ASP A 115 4.19 -16.37 3.49
CA ASP A 115 4.05 -17.59 4.30
C ASP A 115 4.32 -18.84 3.43
N LEU A 116 3.75 -18.90 2.21
CA LEU A 116 3.98 -20.00 1.26
C LEU A 116 5.43 -20.06 0.75
N LEU A 117 6.08 -18.91 0.59
CA LEU A 117 7.46 -18.80 0.09
C LEU A 117 8.54 -19.06 1.15
N THR A 118 8.12 -19.28 2.40
CA THR A 118 8.99 -19.40 3.57
C THR A 118 10.09 -20.44 3.40
N PHE A 119 9.79 -21.57 2.76
CA PHE A 119 10.72 -22.70 2.64
C PHE A 119 11.27 -22.87 1.22
N CYS A 120 11.06 -21.87 0.36
CA CYS A 120 11.49 -21.90 -1.04
C CYS A 120 12.94 -21.44 -1.22
N SER A 121 13.54 -21.84 -2.35
CA SER A 121 14.85 -21.34 -2.74
C SER A 121 14.84 -19.83 -2.99
N PRO A 122 15.95 -19.12 -2.75
CA PRO A 122 16.04 -17.68 -3.03
C PRO A 122 15.74 -17.29 -4.47
N GLU A 123 16.14 -18.13 -5.42
CA GLU A 123 15.87 -17.94 -6.85
C GLU A 123 14.37 -17.98 -7.15
N PHE A 124 13.65 -18.97 -6.59
CA PHE A 124 12.22 -19.08 -6.78
C PHE A 124 11.45 -17.92 -6.13
N VAL A 125 11.87 -17.50 -4.93
CA VAL A 125 11.33 -16.31 -4.26
C VAL A 125 11.51 -15.07 -5.15
N GLY A 126 12.69 -14.91 -5.76
CA GLY A 126 12.97 -13.84 -6.70
C GLY A 126 12.05 -13.85 -7.93
N HIS A 127 11.81 -15.03 -8.51
CA HIS A 127 10.88 -15.17 -9.63
C HIS A 127 9.44 -14.83 -9.25
N VAL A 128 8.96 -15.26 -8.07
CA VAL A 128 7.61 -14.93 -7.60
C VAL A 128 7.46 -13.43 -7.33
N ALA A 129 8.47 -12.80 -6.73
CA ALA A 129 8.50 -11.37 -6.51
C ALA A 129 8.47 -10.58 -7.83
N GLN A 130 9.29 -10.98 -8.79
CA GLN A 130 9.31 -10.37 -10.11
C GLN A 130 7.97 -10.53 -10.84
N ALA A 131 7.37 -11.72 -10.79
CA ALA A 131 6.05 -11.99 -11.37
C ALA A 131 4.96 -11.14 -10.71
N TRP A 132 5.03 -10.97 -9.38
CA TRP A 132 4.12 -10.12 -8.61
C TRP A 132 4.19 -8.65 -9.01
N ASP A 133 5.40 -8.12 -9.18
CA ASP A 133 5.63 -6.73 -9.57
C ASP A 133 5.26 -6.46 -11.04
N ARG A 134 5.48 -7.44 -11.91
CA ARG A 134 5.22 -7.34 -13.35
C ARG A 134 3.81 -7.74 -13.77
N TYR A 135 3.01 -8.28 -12.85
CA TYR A 135 1.67 -8.81 -13.14
C TYR A 135 1.74 -9.93 -14.19
N GLU A 136 2.66 -10.86 -13.96
CA GLU A 136 2.91 -12.01 -14.82
C GLU A 136 2.56 -13.32 -14.10
N LEU A 137 2.17 -14.33 -14.86
CA LEU A 137 2.03 -15.69 -14.32
C LEU A 137 3.39 -16.37 -14.30
N LEU A 138 3.61 -17.21 -13.28
CA LEU A 138 4.74 -18.14 -13.31
C LEU A 138 4.55 -19.16 -14.45
N PRO A 139 5.64 -19.55 -15.15
CA PRO A 139 5.57 -20.58 -16.17
C PRO A 139 5.08 -21.91 -15.58
N GLU A 140 4.36 -22.69 -16.39
CA GLU A 140 3.89 -24.00 -15.95
C GLU A 140 5.07 -24.95 -15.74
N ALA A 141 5.29 -25.33 -14.49
CA ALA A 141 6.25 -26.37 -14.15
C ALA A 141 5.53 -27.73 -14.05
N ALA A 142 6.11 -28.77 -14.65
CA ALA A 142 5.60 -30.14 -14.57
C ALA A 142 5.64 -30.72 -13.14
N THR A 143 6.50 -30.18 -12.28
CA THR A 143 6.58 -30.48 -10.85
C THR A 143 6.75 -29.19 -10.04
N PRO A 144 6.17 -29.11 -8.83
CA PRO A 144 6.37 -27.96 -7.96
C PRO A 144 7.85 -27.83 -7.57
N PRO A 145 8.37 -26.61 -7.41
CA PRO A 145 9.73 -26.37 -6.93
C PRO A 145 10.00 -27.04 -5.58
N SER A 146 11.26 -27.41 -5.33
CA SER A 146 11.70 -27.99 -4.06
C SER A 146 11.27 -27.13 -2.87
N GLY A 147 10.57 -27.76 -1.91
CA GLY A 147 10.06 -27.09 -0.71
C GLY A 147 8.59 -26.69 -0.78
N LEU A 148 7.92 -26.89 -1.92
CA LEU A 148 6.49 -26.67 -2.09
C LEU A 148 5.74 -27.97 -2.36
N THR A 149 4.53 -28.07 -1.82
CA THR A 149 3.56 -29.06 -2.29
C THR A 149 2.89 -28.56 -3.57
N GLU A 150 2.22 -29.46 -4.31
CA GLU A 150 1.39 -29.08 -5.46
C GLU A 150 0.31 -28.06 -5.07
N SER A 151 -0.23 -28.18 -3.86
CA SER A 151 -1.24 -27.26 -3.33
C SER A 151 -0.68 -25.87 -3.06
N ASP A 152 0.53 -25.78 -2.50
CA ASP A 152 1.19 -24.50 -2.25
C ASP A 152 1.52 -23.79 -3.56
N TYR A 153 2.05 -24.53 -4.54
CA TYR A 153 2.36 -23.99 -5.86
C TYR A 153 1.10 -23.52 -6.61
N ALA A 154 0.00 -24.27 -6.54
CA ALA A 154 -1.28 -23.86 -7.09
C ALA A 154 -1.83 -22.60 -6.39
N SER A 155 -1.64 -22.48 -5.08
CA SER A 155 -2.06 -21.30 -4.31
C SER A 155 -1.24 -20.06 -4.67
N ILE A 156 0.07 -20.20 -4.90
CA ILE A 156 0.93 -19.12 -5.41
C ILE A 156 0.46 -18.66 -6.80
N ARG A 157 0.23 -19.60 -7.73
CA ARG A 157 -0.26 -19.27 -9.09
C ARG A 157 -1.62 -18.58 -9.05
N ARG A 158 -2.52 -19.03 -8.16
CA ARG A 158 -3.84 -18.41 -7.99
C ARG A 158 -3.73 -16.98 -7.48
N ALA A 159 -2.91 -16.73 -6.46
CA ALA A 159 -2.70 -15.37 -5.94
C ALA A 159 -2.11 -14.43 -7.00
N LEU A 160 -1.22 -14.92 -7.88
CA LEU A 160 -0.73 -14.15 -9.02
C LEU A 160 -1.84 -13.88 -10.05
N ALA A 161 -2.67 -14.88 -10.36
CA ALA A 161 -3.79 -14.74 -11.28
C ALA A 161 -4.86 -13.76 -10.76
N GLU A 162 -5.18 -13.81 -9.47
CA GLU A 162 -6.11 -12.90 -8.79
C GLU A 162 -5.61 -11.46 -8.90
N ARG A 163 -4.32 -11.20 -8.59
CA ARG A 163 -3.73 -9.87 -8.75
C ARG A 163 -3.79 -9.36 -10.20
N ILE A 164 -3.56 -10.23 -11.18
CA ILE A 164 -3.67 -9.87 -12.60
C ILE A 164 -5.11 -9.49 -12.94
N ALA A 165 -6.09 -10.25 -12.44
CA ALA A 165 -7.51 -9.97 -12.62
C ALA A 165 -7.91 -8.65 -11.95
N GLU A 166 -7.50 -8.41 -10.71
CA GLU A 166 -7.72 -7.14 -10.00
C GLU A 166 -7.16 -5.95 -10.80
N ARG A 167 -5.92 -6.07 -11.32
CA ARG A 167 -5.36 -5.01 -12.17
C ARG A 167 -6.14 -4.83 -13.47
N ALA A 168 -6.57 -5.91 -14.10
CA ALA A 168 -7.35 -5.83 -15.34
C ALA A 168 -8.70 -5.15 -15.10
N GLU A 169 -9.34 -5.43 -13.97
CA GLU A 169 -10.58 -4.77 -13.54
C GLU A 169 -10.34 -3.28 -13.28
N LEU A 170 -9.33 -2.91 -12.50
CA LEU A 170 -8.97 -1.51 -12.26
C LEU A 170 -8.64 -0.75 -13.56
N LEU A 171 -7.96 -1.39 -14.50
CA LEU A 171 -7.68 -0.80 -15.81
C LEU A 171 -8.95 -0.68 -16.67
N ALA A 172 -9.84 -1.66 -16.63
CA ALA A 172 -11.10 -1.63 -17.34
C ALA A 172 -12.01 -0.53 -16.79
N GLU A 173 -12.07 -0.37 -15.46
CA GLU A 173 -12.77 0.72 -14.79
C GLU A 173 -12.20 2.08 -15.16
N ALA A 174 -10.87 2.24 -15.11
CA ALA A 174 -10.21 3.48 -15.51
C ALA A 174 -10.49 3.82 -16.99
N THR A 175 -10.47 2.81 -17.87
CA THR A 175 -10.78 2.98 -19.30
C THR A 175 -12.25 3.33 -19.51
N ALA A 176 -13.17 2.69 -18.79
CA ALA A 176 -14.60 2.99 -18.86
C ALA A 176 -14.94 4.38 -18.29
N ALA A 177 -14.24 4.82 -17.25
CA ALA A 177 -14.34 6.18 -16.73
C ALA A 177 -13.83 7.20 -17.76
N GLN A 178 -12.67 6.95 -18.37
CA GLN A 178 -12.12 7.81 -19.42
C GLN A 178 -13.05 7.87 -20.65
N ALA A 179 -13.58 6.73 -21.09
CA ALA A 179 -14.52 6.69 -22.22
C ALA A 179 -15.83 7.45 -21.92
N ALA A 180 -16.32 7.40 -20.68
CA ALA A 180 -17.49 8.18 -20.26
C ALA A 180 -17.20 9.69 -20.25
N ASP A 181 -16.01 10.09 -19.78
CA ASP A 181 -15.55 11.47 -19.82
C ASP A 181 -15.37 11.98 -21.25
N ASP A 182 -14.84 11.15 -22.15
CA ASP A 182 -14.69 11.47 -23.57
C ASP A 182 -16.05 11.63 -24.25
N ALA A 183 -17.01 10.75 -23.96
CA ALA A 183 -18.38 10.86 -24.45
C ALA A 183 -19.08 12.16 -24.00
N LEU A 184 -18.92 12.54 -22.71
CA LEU A 184 -19.40 13.83 -22.22
C LEU A 184 -18.72 15.00 -22.93
N ALA A 185 -17.42 14.90 -23.19
CA ALA A 185 -16.66 15.96 -23.86
C ALA A 185 -17.10 16.18 -25.31
N GLU A 186 -17.49 15.12 -26.03
CA GLU A 186 -18.10 15.22 -27.37
C GLU A 186 -19.45 15.97 -27.33
N GLU A 187 -20.21 15.82 -26.25
CA GLU A 187 -21.43 16.61 -26.00
C GLU A 187 -21.14 18.04 -25.48
N GLY A 188 -19.87 18.42 -25.35
CA GLY A 188 -19.46 19.71 -24.77
C GLY A 188 -19.70 19.80 -23.26
N LYS A 189 -19.78 18.67 -22.56
CA LYS A 189 -19.99 18.59 -21.12
C LYS A 189 -18.73 18.12 -20.41
N VAL A 190 -18.58 18.47 -19.14
CA VAL A 190 -17.53 17.92 -18.26
C VAL A 190 -18.12 17.53 -16.92
N GLN A 191 -17.64 16.43 -16.34
CA GLN A 191 -18.00 16.02 -14.99
C GLN A 191 -16.96 16.54 -13.99
N ILE A 192 -17.42 17.05 -12.84
CA ILE A 192 -16.59 17.51 -11.74
C ILE A 192 -16.96 16.70 -10.50
N ARG A 193 -15.97 16.01 -9.93
CA ARG A 193 -16.08 15.34 -8.63
C ARG A 193 -16.04 16.38 -7.52
N CYS A 194 -17.05 16.36 -6.65
CA CYS A 194 -17.19 17.21 -5.48
C CYS A 194 -17.03 16.36 -4.21
N ALA A 195 -16.88 17.01 -3.06
CA ALA A 195 -16.82 16.33 -1.76
C ALA A 195 -18.14 15.64 -1.38
N ASP A 196 -19.26 16.16 -1.88
CA ASP A 196 -20.65 15.81 -1.57
C ASP A 196 -21.41 15.25 -2.79
N GLY A 197 -20.73 14.97 -3.90
CA GLY A 197 -21.36 14.38 -5.09
C GLY A 197 -20.64 14.66 -6.40
N TYR A 198 -21.39 14.62 -7.50
CA TYR A 198 -20.88 14.88 -8.84
C TYR A 198 -21.74 15.94 -9.53
N VAL A 199 -21.08 16.83 -10.27
CA VAL A 199 -21.73 17.88 -11.05
C VAL A 199 -21.34 17.75 -12.51
N VAL A 200 -22.30 17.91 -13.42
CA VAL A 200 -22.03 18.02 -14.86
C VAL A 200 -22.16 19.49 -15.26
N VAL A 201 -21.15 19.99 -15.97
CA VAL A 201 -21.12 21.37 -16.48
C VAL A 201 -21.24 21.33 -18.00
N ASP A 202 -22.30 21.95 -18.52
CA ASP A 202 -22.58 22.06 -19.95
C ASP A 202 -21.92 23.32 -20.55
N ARG A 203 -21.23 23.19 -21.68
CA ARG A 203 -20.63 24.33 -22.40
C ARG A 203 -21.67 25.23 -23.05
N ALA A 204 -22.87 24.74 -23.38
CA ALA A 204 -23.86 25.47 -24.16
C ALA A 204 -24.20 26.87 -23.58
N PRO A 205 -24.40 27.05 -22.26
CA PRO A 205 -24.69 28.38 -21.70
C PRO A 205 -23.53 29.37 -21.79
N PHE A 206 -22.28 28.90 -21.88
CA PHE A 206 -21.11 29.73 -22.17
C PHE A 206 -21.01 30.04 -23.67
N ALA A 207 -21.18 29.03 -24.52
CA ALA A 207 -21.07 29.14 -25.98
C ALA A 207 -22.17 30.02 -26.61
N ALA A 208 -23.36 30.08 -26.01
CA ALA A 208 -24.45 30.94 -26.46
C ALA A 208 -24.17 32.46 -26.28
N GLN A 209 -23.15 32.81 -25.51
CA GLN A 209 -22.76 34.19 -25.22
C GLN A 209 -21.74 34.70 -26.24
N LYS A 210 -21.49 36.02 -26.26
CA LYS A 210 -20.49 36.63 -27.14
C LYS A 210 -19.16 36.89 -26.43
N GLY A 211 -18.08 36.97 -27.19
CA GLY A 211 -16.76 37.37 -26.71
C GLY A 211 -16.12 36.34 -25.77
N ALA A 212 -15.57 36.80 -24.65
CA ALA A 212 -14.81 35.97 -23.71
C ALA A 212 -15.60 34.77 -23.14
N LEU A 213 -16.92 34.85 -23.02
CA LEU A 213 -17.73 33.74 -22.52
C LEU A 213 -17.74 32.54 -23.48
N ALA A 214 -17.76 32.78 -24.80
CA ALA A 214 -17.73 31.71 -25.80
C ALA A 214 -16.39 30.95 -25.83
N ALA A 215 -15.31 31.61 -25.40
CA ALA A 215 -13.96 31.06 -25.40
C ALA A 215 -13.63 30.24 -24.13
N VAL A 216 -14.60 30.02 -23.25
CA VAL A 216 -14.39 29.22 -22.03
C VAL A 216 -14.08 27.76 -22.40
N ASP A 217 -12.95 27.27 -21.87
CA ASP A 217 -12.54 25.87 -21.95
C ASP A 217 -12.92 25.15 -20.66
N LEU A 218 -13.96 24.31 -20.74
CA LEU A 218 -14.44 23.55 -19.59
C LEU A 218 -13.47 22.42 -19.18
N ARG A 219 -12.60 21.93 -20.06
CA ARG A 219 -11.58 20.93 -19.69
C ARG A 219 -10.57 21.57 -18.73
N PHE A 220 -10.10 22.77 -19.07
CA PHE A 220 -9.25 23.55 -18.17
C PHE A 220 -9.92 23.79 -16.81
N VAL A 221 -11.21 24.14 -16.79
CA VAL A 221 -11.96 24.36 -15.54
C VAL A 221 -12.02 23.08 -14.71
N ARG A 222 -12.39 21.95 -15.32
CA ARG A 222 -12.44 20.63 -14.67
C ARG A 222 -11.09 20.30 -14.03
N ASP A 223 -10.00 20.40 -14.78
CA ASP A 223 -8.66 20.00 -14.31
C ASP A 223 -8.19 20.85 -13.12
N VAL A 224 -8.50 22.15 -13.12
CA VAL A 224 -8.21 23.03 -11.98
C VAL A 224 -9.01 22.58 -10.76
N LEU A 225 -10.32 22.37 -10.91
CA LEU A 225 -11.19 22.03 -9.78
C LEU A 225 -10.90 20.63 -9.21
N HIS A 226 -10.53 19.67 -10.05
CA HIS A 226 -10.07 18.35 -9.61
C HIS A 226 -8.84 18.48 -8.70
N ARG A 227 -7.81 19.22 -9.14
CA ARG A 227 -6.59 19.45 -8.36
C ARG A 227 -6.83 20.29 -7.11
N VAL A 228 -7.81 21.18 -7.13
CA VAL A 228 -8.24 21.92 -5.92
C VAL A 228 -8.90 20.97 -4.93
N ALA A 229 -9.76 20.05 -5.39
CA ALA A 229 -10.39 19.05 -4.53
C ALA A 229 -9.37 18.10 -3.90
N GLU A 230 -8.35 17.67 -4.65
CA GLU A 230 -7.23 16.87 -4.12
C GLU A 230 -6.45 17.60 -3.03
N ARG A 231 -6.19 18.90 -3.21
CA ARG A 231 -5.33 19.69 -2.31
C ARG A 231 -6.07 20.26 -1.10
N ALA A 232 -7.36 20.55 -1.23
CA ALA A 232 -8.22 21.06 -0.18
C ALA A 232 -9.57 20.32 -0.20
N PRO A 233 -9.60 19.07 0.33
CA PRO A 233 -10.84 18.29 0.40
C PRO A 233 -11.93 19.07 1.14
N GLY A 234 -13.13 19.15 0.56
CA GLY A 234 -14.27 19.89 1.11
C GLY A 234 -14.45 21.31 0.57
N LEU A 235 -13.51 21.86 -0.22
CA LEU A 235 -13.69 23.18 -0.86
C LEU A 235 -14.57 23.12 -2.11
N VAL A 236 -14.47 22.02 -2.87
CA VAL A 236 -15.27 21.78 -4.08
C VAL A 236 -16.51 20.98 -3.69
N THR A 237 -17.60 21.69 -3.40
CA THR A 237 -18.92 21.11 -3.11
C THR A 237 -19.90 21.40 -4.24
N VAL A 238 -20.98 20.61 -4.35
CA VAL A 238 -22.05 20.78 -5.34
C VAL A 238 -22.55 22.22 -5.36
N ASP A 239 -22.77 22.82 -4.18
CA ASP A 239 -23.23 24.21 -4.03
C ASP A 239 -22.18 25.25 -4.44
N ALA A 240 -20.88 24.95 -4.24
CA ALA A 240 -19.80 25.87 -4.57
C ALA A 240 -19.42 25.82 -6.06
N VAL A 241 -19.67 24.70 -6.76
CA VAL A 241 -19.22 24.48 -8.14
C VAL A 241 -19.64 25.59 -9.11
N PRO A 242 -20.91 26.07 -9.17
CA PRO A 242 -21.29 27.17 -10.06
C PRO A 242 -20.41 28.40 -9.89
N LYS A 243 -20.09 28.75 -8.65
CA LYS A 243 -19.24 29.91 -8.36
C LYS A 243 -17.79 29.65 -8.79
N LEU A 244 -17.24 28.50 -8.43
CA LEU A 244 -15.85 28.15 -8.72
C LEU A 244 -15.60 28.03 -10.23
N VAL A 245 -16.53 27.42 -10.98
CA VAL A 245 -16.48 27.35 -12.45
C VAL A 245 -16.42 28.75 -13.06
N ALA A 246 -17.27 29.68 -12.61
CA ALA A 246 -17.26 31.05 -13.11
C ALA A 246 -15.93 31.77 -12.84
N GLU A 247 -15.37 31.62 -11.64
CA GLU A 247 -14.11 32.26 -11.24
C GLU A 247 -12.91 31.71 -12.01
N VAL A 248 -12.83 30.39 -12.21
CA VAL A 248 -11.78 29.75 -13.01
C VAL A 248 -11.90 30.13 -14.48
N ALA A 249 -13.10 30.04 -15.05
CA ALA A 249 -13.38 30.41 -16.43
C ALA A 249 -13.02 31.89 -16.71
N TYR A 250 -13.46 32.80 -15.84
CA TYR A 250 -13.12 34.22 -15.94
C TYR A 250 -11.61 34.44 -15.85
N SER A 251 -10.97 33.83 -14.85
CA SER A 251 -9.52 33.97 -14.63
C SER A 251 -8.71 33.46 -15.82
N ARG A 252 -9.20 32.42 -16.50
CA ARG A 252 -8.56 31.86 -17.68
C ARG A 252 -8.74 32.73 -18.92
N VAL A 253 -9.95 33.21 -19.20
CA VAL A 253 -10.19 33.90 -20.49
C VAL A 253 -9.73 35.37 -20.45
N ILE A 254 -9.96 36.08 -19.35
CA ILE A 254 -9.68 37.53 -19.27
C ILE A 254 -9.04 37.99 -17.95
N GLY A 255 -9.03 37.15 -16.92
CA GLY A 255 -8.60 37.53 -15.58
C GLY A 255 -7.15 37.15 -15.26
N TYR A 256 -6.96 36.70 -14.02
CA TYR A 256 -5.67 36.54 -13.33
C TYR A 256 -4.63 35.72 -14.09
N VAL A 257 -5.03 34.64 -14.79
CA VAL A 257 -4.12 33.72 -15.47
C VAL A 257 -4.25 33.73 -17.00
N SER A 258 -4.88 34.76 -17.56
CA SER A 258 -5.15 34.87 -19.01
C SER A 258 -3.90 34.90 -19.88
N ARG A 259 -2.80 35.48 -19.37
CA ARG A 259 -1.52 35.59 -20.09
C ARG A 259 -0.56 34.41 -19.86
N HIS A 260 -0.95 33.45 -19.03
CA HIS A 260 -0.11 32.29 -18.71
C HIS A 260 -0.38 31.16 -19.70
N ASP A 261 0.63 30.32 -19.92
CA ASP A 261 0.44 29.00 -20.52
C ASP A 261 -0.50 28.15 -19.63
N ALA A 262 -1.13 27.13 -20.23
CA ALA A 262 -2.17 26.36 -19.55
C ALA A 262 -1.65 25.69 -18.25
N GLU A 263 -0.46 25.10 -18.28
CA GLU A 263 0.09 24.39 -17.12
C GLU A 263 0.41 25.35 -15.96
N ARG A 264 1.04 26.49 -16.26
CA ARG A 264 1.33 27.53 -15.26
C ARG A 264 0.06 28.18 -14.73
N ALA A 265 -0.94 28.40 -15.59
CA ALA A 265 -2.25 28.91 -15.21
C ALA A 265 -2.95 27.97 -14.22
N GLN A 266 -2.96 26.66 -14.50
CA GLN A 266 -3.51 25.64 -13.60
C GLN A 266 -2.80 25.66 -12.24
N ARG A 267 -1.46 25.60 -12.23
CA ARG A 267 -0.68 25.61 -10.98
C ARG A 267 -0.96 26.84 -10.13
N ALA A 268 -1.00 28.02 -10.75
CA ALA A 268 -1.27 29.27 -10.06
C ALA A 268 -2.67 29.25 -9.44
N LEU A 269 -3.72 28.90 -10.21
CA LEU A 269 -5.09 28.84 -9.71
C LEU A 269 -5.27 27.80 -8.60
N VAL A 270 -4.73 26.59 -8.75
CA VAL A 270 -4.80 25.55 -7.71
C VAL A 270 -4.14 26.04 -6.42
N ALA A 271 -2.94 26.63 -6.52
CA ALA A 271 -2.20 27.11 -5.36
C ALA A 271 -2.88 28.27 -4.64
N THR A 272 -3.67 29.09 -5.34
CA THR A 272 -4.37 30.23 -4.75
C THR A 272 -5.77 29.86 -4.25
N MET A 273 -6.51 29.02 -4.98
CA MET A 273 -7.85 28.58 -4.61
C MET A 273 -7.84 27.64 -3.41
N ALA A 274 -6.89 26.69 -3.36
CA ALA A 274 -6.79 25.72 -2.26
C ALA A 274 -6.43 26.33 -0.89
N ARG A 275 -6.06 27.62 -0.82
CA ARG A 275 -5.73 28.30 0.45
C ARG A 275 -6.96 28.66 1.29
N GLY A 276 -8.19 28.47 0.79
CA GLY A 276 -9.44 28.85 1.46
C GLY A 276 -9.67 30.37 1.56
N THR A 277 -8.60 31.18 1.54
CA THR A 277 -8.60 32.64 1.52
C THR A 277 -8.63 33.22 0.11
N TRP A 278 -9.06 32.45 -0.88
CA TRP A 278 -9.12 32.90 -2.27
C TRP A 278 -10.03 34.12 -2.37
N SER A 279 -9.40 35.28 -2.58
CA SER A 279 -10.14 36.51 -2.84
C SER A 279 -10.57 36.46 -4.31
N ARG A 280 -11.88 36.34 -4.50
CA ARG A 280 -12.57 36.41 -5.80
C ARG A 280 -11.88 37.40 -6.75
N PRO A 281 -11.76 37.10 -8.05
CA PRO A 281 -11.26 38.07 -9.02
C PRO A 281 -12.05 39.39 -8.93
N LYS A 282 -11.38 40.52 -8.67
CA LYS A 282 -12.03 41.83 -8.64
C LYS A 282 -12.58 42.13 -10.04
N GLY A 283 -13.86 42.53 -10.12
CA GLY A 283 -14.49 42.96 -11.37
C GLY A 283 -14.95 41.84 -12.30
N ILE A 284 -15.12 40.61 -11.81
CA ILE A 284 -15.76 39.54 -12.60
C ILE A 284 -17.14 39.99 -13.10
N LYS A 285 -17.37 39.87 -14.41
CA LYS A 285 -18.62 40.29 -15.04
C LYS A 285 -19.77 39.37 -14.59
N PRO A 286 -20.94 39.89 -14.19
CA PRO A 286 -22.08 39.09 -13.74
C PRO A 286 -22.50 37.97 -14.71
N GLY A 287 -22.29 38.18 -16.02
CA GLY A 287 -22.57 37.17 -17.05
C GLY A 287 -21.82 35.84 -16.88
N PHE A 288 -20.62 35.83 -16.26
CA PHE A 288 -19.91 34.57 -15.97
C PHE A 288 -20.62 33.74 -14.90
N TYR A 289 -21.13 34.39 -13.85
CA TYR A 289 -21.91 33.70 -12.84
C TYR A 289 -23.25 33.21 -13.41
N ALA A 290 -23.96 34.05 -14.16
CA ALA A 290 -25.22 33.65 -14.79
C ALA A 290 -25.04 32.45 -15.74
N ALA A 291 -24.01 32.47 -16.59
CA ALA A 291 -23.72 31.36 -17.50
C ALA A 291 -23.32 30.09 -16.73
N SER A 292 -22.50 30.21 -15.69
CA SER A 292 -22.08 29.08 -14.87
C SER A 292 -23.23 28.44 -14.10
N THR A 293 -24.10 29.24 -13.48
CA THR A 293 -25.31 28.74 -12.81
C THR A 293 -26.26 28.02 -13.77
N ALA A 294 -26.39 28.50 -15.01
CA ALA A 294 -27.19 27.83 -16.03
C ALA A 294 -26.51 26.56 -16.59
N ALA A 295 -25.17 26.50 -16.58
CA ALA A 295 -24.35 25.40 -17.07
C ALA A 295 -24.27 24.22 -16.10
N VAL A 296 -24.30 24.49 -14.80
CA VAL A 296 -24.17 23.47 -13.77
C VAL A 296 -25.49 22.74 -13.59
N ARG A 297 -25.46 21.41 -13.75
CA ARG A 297 -26.54 20.50 -13.41
C ARG A 297 -26.04 19.47 -12.41
N ILE A 298 -26.80 19.26 -11.34
CA ILE A 298 -26.51 18.20 -10.36
C ILE A 298 -26.67 16.86 -11.08
N SER A 299 -25.62 16.04 -11.07
CA SER A 299 -25.71 14.68 -11.58
C SER A 299 -26.29 13.81 -10.47
N THR A 300 -27.53 13.36 -10.62
CA THR A 300 -28.12 12.32 -9.74
C THR A 300 -27.57 10.92 -10.07
N GLY A 301 -26.73 10.81 -11.10
CA GLY A 301 -26.01 9.58 -11.44
C GLY A 301 -24.84 9.37 -10.48
N VAL A 302 -25.07 8.53 -9.48
CA VAL A 302 -24.02 7.90 -8.68
C VAL A 302 -23.06 7.16 -9.62
N ARG A 303 -21.79 7.53 -9.59
CA ARG A 303 -20.72 6.54 -9.75
C ARG A 303 -19.88 6.57 -8.48
N GLU A 304 -20.48 6.03 -7.42
CA GLU A 304 -19.73 5.26 -6.44
C GLU A 304 -19.15 4.06 -7.21
N THR A 305 -17.97 4.25 -7.78
CA THR A 305 -17.02 3.13 -7.91
C THR A 305 -16.01 3.33 -6.77
N LEU A 306 -16.03 2.33 -5.90
CA LEU A 306 -15.38 2.25 -4.59
C LEU A 306 -13.89 2.61 -4.66
N HIS A 307 -13.40 3.35 -3.65
CA HIS A 307 -12.00 3.39 -3.24
C HIS A 307 -11.82 2.45 -2.05
#